data_AF-A0A9D8Z0Z8-F1
#
_entry.id   AF-A0A9D8Z0Z8-F1
#
_cell.length_a   1.000
_cell.length_b   1.000
_cell.length_c   1.000
_cell.angle_alpha   90.00
_cell.angle_beta   90.00
_cell.angle_gamma   90.00
#
_symmetry.space_group_name_H-M   'P 1'
#
loop_
_entity.id
_entity.type
_entity.pdbx_description
1 polymer ?
#
loop_
_entity_poly.entity_id
_entity_poly.type
_entity_poly.pdbx_seq_one_letter_code
_entity_poly.pdbx_strand_id
1 'polypeptide(L)'
;MLKAVRNVGIFFLVIGLIPASIGGWKLVSNYQLAVEGSQATGTVIRLKRTIRQHKRPRGRDLPVIEFRDASGAKHIFTGAPSLGDHDYARGQRVRVIYSPRSPSDARVNSFGSLYHFSIWTLGFGLLFAGVGVASMGYYRRRLRVIDELMRNGLRVQAEFQHCIRDKRAKKGKDSPFYVFAQARNPSTGEIARFKSLPIWKDLSPVLRGQTVPVRFDPSSPKHYFVDLSQWISEDEFA
;
A
#
# COMPACT_ATOMS: atom_id res chain seq x y z
N MET A 1 14.34 3.52 11.56
CA MET A 1 13.92 2.52 10.57
C MET A 1 12.66 1.77 10.96
N LEU A 2 12.54 1.18 12.16
CA LEU A 2 11.33 0.42 12.53
C LEU A 2 10.06 1.31 12.59
N LYS A 3 10.17 2.51 13.17
CA LYS A 3 9.09 3.52 13.15
C LYS A 3 8.74 3.94 11.71
N ALA A 4 9.75 4.11 10.84
CA ALA A 4 9.55 4.41 9.43
C ALA A 4 8.82 3.28 8.68
N VAL A 5 9.23 2.02 8.87
CA VAL A 5 8.56 0.85 8.28
C VAL A 5 7.10 0.74 8.75
N ARG A 6 6.84 1.01 10.03
CA ARG A 6 5.47 1.09 10.57
C ARG A 6 4.65 2.17 9.86
N ASN A 7 5.18 3.39 9.79
CA ASN A 7 4.45 4.53 9.21
C ASN A 7 4.19 4.33 7.71
N VAL A 8 5.18 3.82 6.98
CA VAL A 8 5.03 3.43 5.56
C VAL A 8 3.99 2.32 5.41
N GLY A 9 4.03 1.29 6.26
CA GLY A 9 3.05 0.21 6.27
C GLY A 9 1.62 0.72 6.52
N ILE A 10 1.42 1.61 7.49
CA ILE A 10 0.12 2.23 7.78
C ILE A 10 -0.37 3.04 6.58
N PHE A 11 0.50 3.85 5.97
CA PHE A 11 0.17 4.65 4.79
C PHE A 11 -0.32 3.76 3.64
N PHE A 12 0.43 2.70 3.29
CA PHE A 12 0.05 1.77 2.23
C PHE A 12 -1.23 0.98 2.54
N LEU A 13 -1.44 0.65 3.82
CA LEU A 13 -2.65 -0.03 4.25
C LEU A 13 -3.90 0.86 4.10
N VAL A 14 -3.82 2.11 4.55
CA VAL A 14 -4.94 3.07 4.42
C VAL A 14 -5.22 3.40 2.95
N ILE A 15 -4.19 3.73 2.18
CA ILE A 15 -4.35 4.07 0.75
C ILE A 15 -4.80 2.88 -0.10
N GLY A 16 -4.52 1.64 0.34
CA GLY A 16 -5.00 0.43 -0.32
C GLY A 16 -6.44 0.07 0.04
N LEU A 17 -6.83 0.21 1.30
CA LEU A 17 -8.17 -0.15 1.77
C LEU A 17 -9.28 0.73 1.19
N ILE A 18 -9.01 2.03 0.99
CA ILE A 18 -9.99 2.96 0.40
C ILE A 18 -10.42 2.52 -1.00
N PRO A 19 -9.52 2.40 -2.01
CA PRO A 19 -9.90 1.94 -3.34
C PRO A 19 -10.36 0.48 -3.36
N ALA A 20 -9.85 -0.40 -2.49
CA ALA A 20 -10.35 -1.76 -2.38
C ALA A 20 -11.83 -1.80 -1.94
N SER A 21 -12.21 -0.97 -0.97
CA SER A 21 -13.60 -0.86 -0.51
C SER A 21 -14.51 -0.32 -1.61
N ILE A 22 -14.09 0.73 -2.32
CA ILE A 22 -14.84 1.32 -3.43
C ILE A 22 -15.01 0.31 -4.58
N GLY A 23 -13.91 -0.35 -4.97
CA GLY A 23 -13.90 -1.34 -6.04
C GLY A 23 -14.76 -2.56 -5.70
N GLY A 24 -14.67 -3.05 -4.45
CA GLY A 24 -15.48 -4.15 -3.94
C GLY A 24 -16.97 -3.82 -3.91
N TRP A 25 -17.34 -2.65 -3.39
CA TRP A 25 -18.73 -2.19 -3.40
C TRP A 25 -19.30 -2.08 -4.82
N LYS A 26 -18.55 -1.43 -5.73
CA LYS A 26 -18.91 -1.36 -7.16
C LYS A 26 -19.08 -2.74 -7.78
N LEU A 27 -18.19 -3.68 -7.49
CA LEU A 27 -18.26 -5.04 -8.02
C LEU A 27 -19.54 -5.74 -7.56
N VAL A 28 -19.88 -5.63 -6.28
CA VAL A 28 -21.12 -6.20 -5.70
C VAL A 28 -22.36 -5.55 -6.31
N SER A 29 -22.42 -4.22 -6.40
CA SER A 29 -23.55 -3.53 -7.04
C SER A 29 -23.72 -3.95 -8.50
N ASN A 30 -22.63 -4.15 -9.23
CA ASN A 30 -22.68 -4.55 -10.64
C ASN A 30 -23.14 -5.99 -10.79
N TYR A 31 -22.70 -6.87 -9.89
CA TYR A 31 -23.14 -8.26 -9.85
C TYR A 31 -24.64 -8.36 -9.53
N GLN A 32 -25.12 -7.61 -8.52
CA GLN A 32 -26.55 -7.53 -8.20
C GLN A 32 -27.35 -7.03 -9.40
N LEU A 33 -26.91 -5.95 -10.04
CA LEU A 33 -27.55 -5.44 -11.26
C LEU A 33 -27.52 -6.45 -12.41
N ALA A 34 -26.46 -7.25 -12.53
CA ALA A 34 -26.35 -8.28 -13.57
C ALA A 34 -27.30 -9.47 -13.36
N VAL A 35 -27.61 -9.82 -12.10
CA VAL A 35 -28.47 -10.95 -11.75
C VAL A 35 -29.94 -10.52 -11.67
N GLU A 36 -30.23 -9.37 -11.08
CA GLU A 36 -31.60 -8.91 -10.79
C GLU A 36 -32.10 -7.84 -11.79
N GLY A 37 -31.21 -7.30 -12.62
CA GLY A 37 -31.54 -6.22 -13.55
C GLY A 37 -32.38 -6.70 -14.73
N SER A 38 -33.32 -5.85 -15.15
CA SER A 38 -34.07 -6.07 -16.38
C SER A 38 -33.28 -5.56 -17.58
N GLN A 39 -33.39 -6.27 -18.71
CA GLN A 39 -32.69 -5.94 -19.94
C GLN A 39 -33.60 -5.16 -20.89
N ALA A 40 -33.05 -4.13 -21.53
CA ALA A 40 -33.71 -3.37 -22.58
C ALA A 40 -32.75 -3.10 -23.73
N THR A 41 -33.29 -2.82 -24.91
CA THR A 41 -32.50 -2.32 -26.03
C THR A 41 -32.47 -0.80 -25.99
N GLY A 42 -31.28 -0.22 -25.84
CA GLY A 42 -31.04 1.21 -25.91
C GLY A 42 -30.48 1.62 -27.27
N THR A 43 -30.66 2.90 -27.64
CA THR A 43 -30.11 3.50 -28.86
C THR A 43 -29.21 4.69 -28.49
N VAL A 44 -28.02 4.76 -29.10
CA VAL A 44 -27.10 5.89 -28.90
C VAL A 44 -27.66 7.12 -29.64
N ILE A 45 -28.17 8.10 -28.90
CA ILE A 45 -28.77 9.31 -29.49
C ILE A 45 -27.72 10.40 -29.77
N ARG A 46 -26.64 10.43 -28.99
CA ARG A 46 -25.58 11.44 -29.08
C ARG A 46 -24.29 10.98 -28.40
N LEU A 47 -23.15 11.54 -28.82
CA LEU A 47 -21.87 11.43 -28.11
C LEU A 47 -21.59 12.73 -27.34
N LYS A 48 -21.34 12.64 -26.04
CA LYS A 48 -20.92 13.76 -25.21
C LYS A 48 -19.39 13.78 -25.14
N ARG A 49 -18.77 14.81 -25.72
CA ARG A 49 -17.32 15.06 -25.61
C ARG A 49 -16.98 15.51 -24.20
N THR A 50 -16.15 14.75 -23.51
CA THR A 50 -15.50 15.21 -22.27
C THR A 50 -14.22 15.97 -22.65
N ILE A 51 -14.26 17.30 -22.67
CA ILE A 51 -13.08 18.14 -22.87
C ILE A 51 -12.30 18.17 -21.55
N ARG A 52 -11.13 17.53 -21.48
CA ARG A 52 -10.19 17.73 -20.36
C ARG A 52 -9.44 19.05 -20.59
N GLN A 53 -9.61 19.99 -19.67
CA GLN A 53 -9.17 21.39 -19.79
C GLN A 53 -7.64 21.60 -19.70
N HIS A 54 -6.81 20.55 -19.60
CA HIS A 54 -5.36 20.71 -19.62
C HIS A 54 -4.66 19.63 -20.46
N LYS A 55 -3.92 20.12 -21.48
CA LYS A 55 -2.85 19.46 -22.25
C LYS A 55 -3.16 18.02 -22.74
N ARG A 56 -3.92 17.94 -23.84
CA ARG A 56 -3.83 17.01 -25.02
C ARG A 56 -5.24 16.77 -25.61
N PRO A 57 -5.43 16.81 -26.95
CA PRO A 57 -6.76 16.74 -27.59
C PRO A 57 -7.28 15.29 -27.73
N ARG A 58 -7.18 14.48 -26.68
CA ARG A 58 -7.84 13.17 -26.61
C ARG A 58 -9.00 13.24 -25.62
N GLY A 59 -10.03 14.00 -26.01
CA GLY A 59 -11.34 13.89 -25.37
C GLY A 59 -11.88 12.49 -25.62
N ARG A 60 -12.46 11.87 -24.59
CA ARG A 60 -13.14 10.58 -24.73
C ARG A 60 -14.62 10.85 -24.96
N ASP A 61 -15.17 10.26 -26.00
CA ASP A 61 -16.59 10.40 -26.34
C ASP A 61 -17.41 9.43 -25.48
N LEU A 62 -18.38 9.98 -24.76
CA LEU A 62 -19.28 9.21 -23.90
C LEU A 62 -20.63 9.04 -24.61
N PRO A 63 -21.12 7.82 -24.84
CA PRO A 63 -22.41 7.62 -25.48
C PRO A 63 -23.55 8.06 -24.55
N VAL A 64 -24.45 8.88 -25.05
CA VAL A 64 -25.73 9.19 -24.44
C VAL A 64 -26.75 8.23 -25.06
N ILE A 65 -27.34 7.38 -24.23
CA ILE A 65 -28.18 6.26 -24.65
C ILE A 65 -29.60 6.51 -24.16
N GLU A 66 -30.57 6.40 -25.07
CA GLU A 66 -32.00 6.37 -24.77
C GLU A 66 -32.48 4.93 -24.77
N PHE A 67 -33.20 4.51 -23.73
CA PHE A 67 -33.86 3.21 -23.68
C PHE A 67 -35.28 3.35 -23.11
N ARG A 68 -36.11 2.33 -23.28
CA ARG A 68 -37.44 2.23 -22.67
C ARG A 68 -37.45 1.13 -21.63
N ASP A 69 -38.06 1.41 -20.48
CA ASP A 69 -38.28 0.39 -19.45
C ASP A 69 -39.48 -0.53 -19.78
N ALA A 70 -39.77 -1.49 -18.91
CA ALA A 70 -40.87 -2.43 -19.08
C ALA A 70 -42.25 -1.76 -19.10
N SER A 71 -42.39 -0.56 -18.55
CA SER A 71 -43.62 0.25 -18.60
C SER A 71 -43.73 1.10 -19.88
N GLY A 72 -42.69 1.09 -20.73
CA GLY A 72 -42.58 1.89 -21.94
C GLY A 72 -42.08 3.32 -21.70
N ALA A 73 -41.75 3.70 -20.45
CA ALA A 73 -41.23 5.01 -20.11
C ALA A 73 -39.80 5.18 -20.65
N LYS A 74 -39.52 6.37 -21.19
CA LYS A 74 -38.23 6.69 -21.79
C LYS A 74 -37.24 7.14 -20.72
N HIS A 75 -36.03 6.60 -20.77
CA HIS A 75 -34.93 6.94 -19.88
C HIS A 75 -33.67 7.26 -20.70
N ILE A 76 -32.91 8.26 -20.26
CA ILE A 76 -31.67 8.69 -20.91
C ILE A 76 -30.55 8.65 -19.87
N PHE A 77 -29.47 7.95 -20.17
CA PHE A 77 -28.28 7.94 -19.33
C PHE A 77 -27.00 8.13 -20.15
N THR A 78 -25.94 8.56 -19.48
CA THR A 78 -24.60 8.66 -20.09
C THR A 78 -23.82 7.39 -19.77
N GLY A 79 -23.47 6.62 -20.79
CA GLY A 79 -22.68 5.40 -20.66
C GLY A 79 -21.22 5.66 -20.29
N ALA A 80 -20.55 4.61 -19.82
CA ALA A 80 -19.13 4.66 -19.54
C ALA A 80 -18.31 4.67 -20.85
N PRO A 81 -17.11 5.26 -20.84
CA PRO A 81 -16.24 5.22 -22.00
C PRO A 81 -15.82 3.79 -22.33
N SER A 82 -15.81 3.43 -23.62
CA SER A 82 -15.32 2.14 -24.09
C SER A 82 -13.79 2.07 -23.94
N LEU A 83 -13.29 0.88 -23.62
CA LEU A 83 -11.86 0.54 -23.61
C LEU A 83 -11.64 -0.42 -24.78
N GLY A 84 -11.26 0.12 -25.94
CA GLY A 84 -11.08 -0.58 -27.21
C GLY A 84 -11.69 0.20 -28.38
N ASP A 85 -11.35 -0.17 -29.62
CA ASP A 85 -11.77 0.44 -30.91
C ASP A 85 -13.29 0.37 -31.21
N HIS A 86 -14.13 0.07 -30.22
CA HIS A 86 -15.56 0.20 -30.37
C HIS A 86 -15.96 1.67 -30.18
N ASP A 87 -15.81 2.44 -31.25
CA ASP A 87 -16.42 3.75 -31.38
C ASP A 87 -17.94 3.58 -31.38
N TYR A 88 -18.58 4.08 -30.34
CA TYR A 88 -20.05 4.13 -30.30
C TYR A 88 -20.55 5.03 -31.43
N ALA A 89 -21.33 4.48 -32.36
CA ALA A 89 -21.93 5.26 -33.44
C ALA A 89 -23.31 5.79 -33.04
N ARG A 90 -23.67 6.98 -33.51
CA ARG A 90 -25.05 7.49 -33.37
C ARG A 90 -26.01 6.55 -34.10
N GLY A 91 -27.11 6.18 -33.44
CA GLY A 91 -28.08 5.21 -33.95
C GLY A 91 -27.73 3.75 -33.66
N GLN A 92 -26.56 3.47 -33.08
CA GLN A 92 -26.19 2.10 -32.69
C GLN A 92 -27.10 1.60 -31.58
N ARG A 93 -27.59 0.36 -31.73
CA ARG A 93 -28.34 -0.34 -30.68
C ARG A 93 -27.37 -1.02 -29.73
N VAL A 94 -27.59 -0.84 -28.43
CA VAL A 94 -26.79 -1.43 -27.36
C VAL A 94 -27.70 -2.11 -26.35
N ARG A 95 -27.23 -3.23 -25.78
CA ARG A 95 -27.95 -3.88 -24.68
C ARG A 95 -27.72 -3.09 -23.41
N VAL A 96 -28.81 -2.70 -22.76
CA VAL A 96 -28.82 -1.94 -21.51
C VAL A 96 -29.39 -2.84 -20.42
N ILE A 97 -28.77 -2.80 -19.24
CA ILE A 97 -29.31 -3.39 -18.02
C ILE A 97 -29.65 -2.27 -17.05
N TYR A 98 -30.83 -2.34 -16.45
CA TYR A 98 -31.30 -1.32 -15.51
C TYR A 98 -31.99 -1.98 -14.30
N SER A 99 -31.97 -1.28 -13.17
CA SER A 99 -32.70 -1.72 -11.98
C SER A 99 -34.19 -1.40 -12.11
N PRO A 100 -35.11 -2.38 -11.99
CA PRO A 100 -36.55 -2.11 -12.02
C PRO A 100 -37.02 -1.20 -10.87
N ARG A 101 -36.30 -1.22 -9.74
CA ARG A 101 -36.59 -0.37 -8.58
C ARG A 101 -36.10 1.06 -8.76
N SER A 102 -35.10 1.28 -9.62
CA SER A 102 -34.54 2.59 -9.92
C SER A 102 -34.03 2.62 -11.37
N PRO A 103 -34.88 2.93 -12.36
CA PRO A 103 -34.51 2.92 -13.77
C PRO A 103 -33.36 3.87 -14.14
N SER A 104 -33.04 4.83 -13.27
CA SER A 104 -31.87 5.70 -13.38
C SER A 104 -30.52 4.97 -13.23
N ASP A 105 -30.47 3.81 -12.56
CA ASP A 105 -29.28 2.96 -12.51
C ASP A 105 -29.24 2.03 -13.73
N ALA A 106 -28.99 2.64 -14.89
CA ALA A 106 -28.90 1.96 -16.18
C ALA A 106 -27.46 1.96 -16.70
N ARG A 107 -27.03 0.83 -17.24
CA ARG A 107 -25.65 0.60 -17.71
C ARG A 107 -25.62 -0.23 -18.97
N VAL A 108 -24.59 -0.07 -19.78
CA VAL A 108 -24.39 -0.93 -20.96
C VAL A 108 -24.03 -2.34 -20.48
N ASN A 109 -24.76 -3.34 -20.95
CA ASN A 109 -24.53 -4.75 -20.61
C ASN A 109 -23.33 -5.30 -21.40
N SER A 110 -22.13 -4.87 -21.01
CA SER A 110 -20.85 -5.36 -21.51
C SER A 110 -19.90 -5.61 -20.35
N PHE A 111 -19.23 -6.77 -20.37
CA PHE A 111 -18.30 -7.18 -19.31
C PHE A 111 -17.23 -6.11 -19.03
N GLY A 112 -16.64 -5.54 -20.09
CA GLY A 112 -15.63 -4.49 -19.96
C GLY A 112 -16.19 -3.18 -19.37
N SER A 113 -17.43 -2.81 -19.72
CA SER A 113 -18.07 -1.60 -19.19
C SER A 113 -18.43 -1.74 -17.72
N LEU A 114 -18.87 -2.93 -17.30
CA LEU A 114 -19.30 -3.20 -15.93
C LEU A 114 -18.12 -3.47 -15.00
N TYR A 115 -17.22 -4.37 -15.36
CA TYR A 115 -16.29 -4.94 -14.38
C TYR A 115 -14.90 -4.34 -14.42
N HIS A 116 -14.46 -3.78 -15.55
CA HIS A 116 -13.06 -3.37 -15.72
C HIS A 116 -12.62 -2.36 -14.66
N PHE A 117 -13.36 -1.26 -14.50
CA PHE A 117 -13.01 -0.25 -13.50
C PHE A 117 -12.99 -0.83 -12.07
N SER A 118 -13.98 -1.65 -11.72
CA SER A 118 -14.09 -2.28 -10.40
C SER A 118 -12.96 -3.26 -10.12
N ILE A 119 -12.60 -4.10 -11.11
CA ILE A 119 -11.50 -5.08 -11.00
C ILE A 119 -10.17 -4.37 -10.81
N TRP A 120 -9.86 -3.35 -11.62
CA TRP A 120 -8.58 -2.63 -11.48
C TRP A 120 -8.49 -1.87 -10.17
N THR A 121 -9.55 -1.15 -9.78
CA THR A 121 -9.57 -0.42 -8.51
C THR A 121 -9.45 -1.34 -7.31
N LEU A 122 -10.16 -2.48 -7.32
CA LEU A 122 -10.04 -3.51 -6.30
C LEU A 122 -8.64 -4.14 -6.28
N GLY A 123 -8.11 -4.52 -7.44
CA GLY A 123 -6.81 -5.17 -7.57
C GLY A 123 -5.66 -4.30 -7.09
N PHE A 124 -5.61 -3.03 -7.51
CA PHE A 124 -4.60 -2.09 -7.01
C PHE A 124 -4.77 -1.81 -5.52
N GLY A 125 -6.02 -1.68 -5.04
CA GLY A 125 -6.28 -1.48 -3.62
C GLY A 125 -5.78 -2.66 -2.76
N LEU A 126 -6.06 -3.89 -3.18
CA LEU A 126 -5.57 -5.10 -2.51
C LEU A 126 -4.05 -5.22 -2.57
N LEU A 127 -3.42 -4.85 -3.69
CA LEU A 127 -1.96 -4.84 -3.84
C LEU A 127 -1.32 -3.91 -2.80
N PHE A 128 -1.77 -2.65 -2.71
CA PHE A 128 -1.25 -1.69 -1.74
C PHE A 128 -1.55 -2.11 -0.29
N ALA A 129 -2.75 -2.61 -0.02
CA ALA A 129 -3.11 -3.14 1.29
C ALA A 129 -2.20 -4.32 1.69
N GLY A 130 -1.89 -5.22 0.75
CA GLY A 130 -0.98 -6.34 0.94
C GLY A 130 0.44 -5.89 1.32
N VAL A 131 0.98 -4.87 0.65
CA VAL A 131 2.27 -4.26 1.02
C VAL A 131 2.22 -3.68 2.43
N GLY A 132 1.13 -3.00 2.80
CA GLY A 132 0.91 -2.47 4.14
C GLY A 132 0.88 -3.55 5.22
N VAL A 133 0.13 -4.63 4.99
CA VAL A 133 0.04 -5.79 5.89
C VAL A 133 1.39 -6.49 6.05
N ALA A 134 2.11 -6.73 4.94
CA ALA A 134 3.43 -7.36 4.98
C ALA A 134 4.44 -6.50 5.77
N SER A 135 4.44 -5.19 5.56
CA SER A 135 5.29 -4.24 6.28
C SER A 135 4.99 -4.23 7.79
N MET A 136 3.70 -4.24 8.16
CA MET A 136 3.28 -4.31 9.56
C MET A 136 3.63 -5.66 10.19
N GLY A 137 3.48 -6.76 9.46
CA GLY A 137 3.89 -8.10 9.89
C GLY A 137 5.39 -8.17 10.16
N TYR A 138 6.22 -7.61 9.27
CA TYR A 138 7.65 -7.50 9.46
C TYR A 138 8.00 -6.66 10.70
N TYR A 139 7.38 -5.49 10.87
CA TYR A 139 7.58 -4.64 12.05
C TYR A 139 7.25 -5.37 13.36
N ARG A 140 6.09 -6.03 13.44
CA ARG A 140 5.67 -6.79 14.63
C ARG A 140 6.60 -7.96 14.93
N ARG A 141 7.01 -8.73 13.92
CA ARG A 141 7.99 -9.81 14.10
C ARG A 141 9.29 -9.28 14.67
N ARG A 142 9.79 -8.15 14.14
CA ARG A 142 11.05 -7.59 14.62
C ARG A 142 10.96 -7.05 16.04
N LEU A 143 9.84 -6.44 16.43
CA LEU A 143 9.62 -6.03 17.82
C LEU A 143 9.60 -7.22 18.78
N ARG A 144 8.95 -8.34 18.42
CA ARG A 144 8.96 -9.55 19.26
C ARG A 144 10.35 -10.10 19.46
N VAL A 145 11.16 -10.17 18.40
CA VAL A 145 12.56 -10.61 18.49
C VAL A 145 13.37 -9.70 19.42
N ILE A 146 13.18 -8.37 19.32
CA ILE A 146 13.88 -7.43 20.21
C ILE A 146 13.44 -7.64 21.67
N ASP A 147 12.15 -7.74 21.93
CA ASP A 147 11.58 -7.96 23.27
C ASP A 147 12.03 -9.30 23.89
N GLU A 148 12.09 -10.35 23.08
CA GLU A 148 12.63 -11.66 23.48
C GLU A 148 14.12 -11.59 23.83
N LEU A 149 14.94 -10.90 23.01
CA LEU A 149 16.35 -10.68 23.30
C LEU A 149 16.56 -9.81 24.55
N MET A 150 15.69 -8.84 24.80
CA MET A 150 15.74 -8.01 26.01
C MET A 150 15.41 -8.80 27.28
N ARG A 151 14.54 -9.81 27.20
CA ARG A 151 14.19 -10.66 28.35
C ARG A 151 15.18 -11.80 28.56
N ASN A 152 15.54 -12.52 27.49
CA ASN A 152 16.22 -13.81 27.57
C ASN A 152 17.59 -13.86 26.88
N GLY A 153 17.96 -12.82 26.11
CA GLY A 153 19.22 -12.80 25.37
C GLY A 153 20.44 -12.72 26.29
N LEU A 154 21.50 -13.47 25.95
CA LEU A 154 22.76 -13.38 26.67
C LEU A 154 23.39 -12.01 26.45
N ARG A 155 23.86 -11.40 27.54
CA ARG A 155 24.53 -10.10 27.51
C ARG A 155 26.03 -10.31 27.32
N VAL A 156 26.58 -9.68 26.28
CA VAL A 156 28.02 -9.59 26.04
C VAL A 156 28.42 -8.12 25.96
N GLN A 157 29.57 -7.78 26.53
CA GLN A 157 30.16 -6.46 26.37
C GLN A 157 30.96 -6.46 25.06
N ALA A 158 30.48 -5.70 24.07
CA ALA A 158 31.15 -5.57 22.79
C ALA A 158 31.94 -4.26 22.75
N GLU A 159 33.17 -4.30 22.27
CA GLU A 159 33.99 -3.12 22.09
C GLU A 159 33.41 -2.23 20.98
N PHE A 160 33.23 -0.94 21.29
CA PHE A 160 32.83 0.05 20.30
C PHE A 160 33.93 0.21 19.25
N GLN A 161 33.56 0.21 17.97
CA GLN A 161 34.49 0.56 16.90
C GLN A 161 34.25 1.98 16.36
N HIS A 162 33.09 2.20 15.75
CA HIS A 162 32.81 3.43 15.02
C HIS A 162 31.30 3.63 14.80
N CYS A 163 30.90 4.89 14.55
CA CYS A 163 29.56 5.19 14.04
C CYS A 163 29.61 5.50 12.54
N ILE A 164 28.70 4.91 11.76
CA ILE A 164 28.53 5.27 10.34
C ILE A 164 27.21 6.01 10.16
N ARG A 165 27.27 7.17 9.52
CA ARG A 165 26.09 7.89 9.04
C ARG A 165 25.54 7.22 7.78
N ASP A 166 24.29 6.80 7.81
CA ASP A 166 23.59 6.26 6.64
C ASP A 166 23.26 7.38 5.66
N LYS A 167 23.91 7.41 4.50
CA LYS A 167 23.60 8.41 3.47
C LYS A 167 22.34 8.06 2.65
N ARG A 168 21.82 6.83 2.76
CA ARG A 168 20.68 6.34 1.97
C ARG A 168 19.34 6.64 2.63
N ALA A 169 19.27 6.58 3.96
CA ALA A 169 18.08 6.95 4.71
C ALA A 169 18.13 8.44 5.09
N LYS A 170 17.19 9.24 4.60
CA LYS A 170 17.08 10.67 4.95
C LYS A 170 15.71 10.99 5.53
N LYS A 171 15.69 11.78 6.61
CA LYS A 171 14.49 12.47 7.10
C LYS A 171 14.82 13.96 7.15
N GLY A 172 14.42 14.70 6.13
CA GLY A 172 14.84 16.11 5.96
C GLY A 172 16.34 16.22 5.66
N LYS A 173 17.07 17.07 6.41
CA LYS A 173 18.53 17.25 6.30
C LYS A 173 19.34 16.22 7.12
N ASP A 174 18.68 15.48 8.01
CA ASP A 174 19.35 14.56 8.92
C ASP A 174 19.33 13.12 8.39
N SER A 175 20.40 12.40 8.70
CA SER A 175 20.56 11.00 8.32
C SER A 175 21.02 10.23 9.55
N PRO A 176 20.42 9.07 9.81
CA PRO A 176 20.69 8.36 11.04
C PRO A 176 22.10 7.76 11.06
N PHE A 177 22.67 7.63 12.24
CA PHE A 177 23.91 6.93 12.52
C PHE A 177 23.62 5.48 12.93
N TYR A 178 24.57 4.59 12.68
CA TYR A 178 24.60 3.24 13.25
C TYR A 178 25.87 3.09 14.07
N VAL A 179 25.74 2.50 15.26
CA VAL A 179 26.87 2.10 16.09
C VAL A 179 27.30 0.70 15.67
N PHE A 180 28.58 0.54 15.37
CA PHE A 180 29.21 -0.76 15.14
C PHE A 180 30.06 -1.14 16.34
N ALA A 181 29.83 -2.36 16.83
CA ALA A 181 30.58 -2.95 17.93
C ALA A 181 31.03 -4.35 17.56
N GLN A 182 32.11 -4.82 18.18
CA GLN A 182 32.61 -6.17 17.98
C GLN A 182 32.86 -6.85 19.32
N ALA A 183 32.56 -8.14 19.40
CA ALA A 183 32.98 -8.96 20.53
C ALA A 183 33.63 -10.23 20.02
N ARG A 184 34.65 -10.70 20.74
CA ARG A 184 35.20 -12.02 20.51
C ARG A 184 34.32 -13.05 21.23
N ASN A 185 33.83 -14.04 20.51
CA ASN A 185 33.10 -15.14 21.12
C ASN A 185 34.07 -15.97 21.97
N PRO A 186 33.86 -16.11 23.29
CA PRO A 186 34.75 -16.87 24.16
C PRO A 186 34.83 -18.36 23.77
N SER A 187 33.77 -18.91 23.18
CA SER A 187 33.65 -20.34 22.88
C SER A 187 34.20 -20.72 21.50
N THR A 188 34.15 -19.82 20.52
CA THR A 188 34.59 -20.10 19.14
C THR A 188 35.82 -19.31 18.72
N GLY A 189 36.20 -18.28 19.47
CA GLY A 189 37.28 -17.36 19.11
C GLY A 189 36.98 -16.42 17.94
N GLU A 190 35.81 -16.57 17.28
CA GLU A 190 35.38 -15.74 16.16
C GLU A 190 34.99 -14.32 16.61
N ILE A 191 35.28 -13.34 15.77
CA ILE A 191 34.89 -11.94 15.99
C ILE A 191 33.48 -11.73 15.44
N ALA A 192 32.50 -11.61 16.34
CA ALA A 192 31.14 -11.26 15.98
C ALA A 192 31.02 -9.74 15.84
N ARG A 193 30.49 -9.28 14.71
CA ARG A 193 30.23 -7.86 14.43
C ARG A 193 28.75 -7.56 14.64
N PHE A 194 28.47 -6.55 15.44
CA PHE A 194 27.12 -6.13 15.80
C PHE A 194 26.84 -4.72 15.26
N LYS A 195 25.67 -4.56 14.67
CA LYS A 195 25.15 -3.30 14.17
C LYS A 195 23.92 -2.86 14.98
N SER A 196 23.96 -1.65 15.55
CA SER A 196 22.82 -1.11 16.29
C SER A 196 21.61 -0.77 15.42
N LEU A 197 20.48 -0.48 16.06
CA LEU A 197 19.40 0.26 15.42
C LEU A 197 19.88 1.68 15.02
N PRO A 198 19.25 2.30 14.01
CA PRO A 198 19.60 3.64 13.59
C PRO A 198 19.21 4.67 14.64
N ILE A 199 20.13 5.60 14.91
CA ILE A 199 20.02 6.66 15.92
C ILE A 199 20.19 8.04 15.27
N TRP A 200 19.55 9.08 15.79
CA TRP A 200 19.70 10.44 15.22
C TRP A 200 20.95 11.17 15.69
N LYS A 201 21.54 10.71 16.80
CA LYS A 201 22.68 11.33 17.47
C LYS A 201 23.98 10.60 17.15
N ASP A 202 25.06 11.35 16.97
CA ASP A 202 26.39 10.75 16.86
C ASP A 202 26.93 10.43 18.26
N LEU A 203 27.06 9.15 18.56
CA LEU A 203 27.60 8.65 19.83
C LEU A 203 29.11 8.37 19.78
N SER A 204 29.77 8.62 18.64
CA SER A 204 31.22 8.46 18.50
C SER A 204 32.07 9.17 19.56
N PRO A 205 31.76 10.40 20.01
CA PRO A 205 32.57 11.05 21.04
C PRO A 205 32.40 10.43 22.43
N VAL A 206 31.24 9.82 22.71
CA VAL A 206 30.91 9.28 24.04
C VAL A 206 31.32 7.82 24.18
N LEU A 207 31.16 7.03 23.12
CA LEU A 207 31.43 5.58 23.13
C LEU A 207 32.88 5.22 22.82
N ARG A 208 33.74 6.22 22.51
CA ARG A 208 35.15 5.97 22.18
C ARG A 208 35.87 5.35 23.39
N GLY A 209 36.41 4.14 23.21
CA GLY A 209 37.08 3.40 24.27
C GLY A 209 36.15 2.75 25.30
N GLN A 210 34.84 2.76 25.06
CA GLN A 210 33.85 2.07 25.90
C GLN A 210 33.38 0.76 25.24
N THR A 211 32.80 -0.11 26.07
CA THR A 211 32.07 -1.29 25.59
C THR A 211 30.56 -1.02 25.63
N VAL A 212 29.85 -1.51 24.63
CA VAL A 212 28.39 -1.46 24.57
C VAL A 212 27.79 -2.83 24.90
N PRO A 213 26.72 -2.89 25.70
CA PRO A 213 26.02 -4.13 25.98
C PRO A 213 25.28 -4.60 24.72
N VAL A 214 25.56 -5.82 24.30
CA VAL A 214 24.89 -6.49 23.19
C VAL A 214 24.16 -7.71 23.74
N ARG A 215 22.90 -7.84 23.33
CA ARG A 215 22.07 -9.00 23.62
C ARG A 215 21.96 -9.84 22.37
N PHE A 216 22.33 -11.11 22.44
CA PHE A 216 22.22 -12.01 21.30
C PHE A 216 21.67 -13.37 21.73
N ASP A 217 21.06 -14.06 20.78
CA ASP A 217 20.57 -15.42 20.96
C ASP A 217 21.69 -16.43 20.61
N PRO A 218 22.12 -17.29 21.55
CA PRO A 218 23.15 -18.30 21.31
C PRO A 218 22.74 -19.33 20.25
N SER A 219 21.45 -19.64 20.17
CA SER A 219 20.90 -20.58 19.19
C SER A 219 20.79 -19.97 17.79
N SER A 220 20.81 -18.63 17.70
CA SER A 220 20.73 -17.90 16.45
C SER A 220 21.58 -16.62 16.47
N PRO A 221 22.89 -16.69 16.20
CA PRO A 221 23.82 -15.55 16.29
C PRO A 221 23.46 -14.34 15.40
N LYS A 222 22.59 -14.53 14.40
CA LYS A 222 22.05 -13.46 13.55
C LYS A 222 20.99 -12.59 14.26
N HIS A 223 20.40 -13.09 15.34
CA HIS A 223 19.45 -12.37 16.17
C HIS A 223 20.18 -11.72 17.33
N TYR A 224 20.49 -10.43 17.16
CA TYR A 224 21.10 -9.62 18.19
C TYR A 224 20.48 -8.23 18.24
N PHE A 225 20.70 -7.56 19.37
CA PHE A 225 20.26 -6.21 19.66
C PHE A 225 21.37 -5.50 20.46
N VAL A 226 21.87 -4.39 19.93
CA VAL A 226 22.80 -3.52 20.65
C VAL A 226 21.98 -2.59 21.53
N ASP A 227 22.15 -2.72 22.84
CA ASP A 227 21.40 -1.96 23.82
C ASP A 227 22.11 -0.62 24.05
N LEU A 228 21.50 0.45 23.53
CA LEU A 228 22.00 1.83 23.68
C LEU A 228 21.14 2.66 24.65
N SER A 229 20.21 2.02 25.36
CA SER A 229 19.25 2.69 26.26
C SER A 229 19.91 3.50 27.37
N GLN A 230 21.16 3.18 27.72
CA GLN A 230 21.94 3.92 28.71
C GLN A 230 22.38 5.31 28.23
N TRP A 231 22.52 5.51 26.91
CA TRP A 231 23.05 6.76 26.35
C TRP A 231 22.00 7.60 25.62
N ILE A 232 20.91 6.98 25.15
CA ILE A 232 19.88 7.63 24.35
C ILE A 232 18.48 7.19 24.74
N SER A 233 17.53 8.11 24.66
CA SER A 233 16.11 7.86 24.88
C SER A 233 15.45 7.16 23.68
N GLU A 234 14.28 6.54 23.88
CA GLU A 234 13.54 5.83 22.81
C GLU A 234 13.17 6.72 21.61
N ASP A 235 13.01 8.01 21.85
CA ASP A 235 12.70 9.07 20.90
C ASP A 235 13.88 9.42 19.98
N GLU A 236 15.13 9.24 20.42
CA GLU A 236 16.33 9.42 19.61
C GLU A 236 16.60 8.25 18.64
N PHE A 237 15.86 7.14 18.76
CA PHE A 237 15.87 6.05 17.77
C PHE A 237 14.97 6.38 16.55
N ALA A 238 15.52 6.16 15.36
CA ALA A 238 14.88 6.42 14.07
C ALA A 238 13.83 5.38 13.65
#